data_AF-A0A954VDT7-F1
#
_entry.id   AF-A0A954VDT7-F1
#
_cell.length_a   1.000
_cell.length_b   1.000
_cell.length_c   1.000
_cell.angle_alpha   90.00
_cell.angle_beta   90.00
_cell.angle_gamma   90.00
#
_symmetry.space_group_name_H-M   'P 1'
#
loop_
_entity.id
_entity.type
_entity.pdbx_description
1 polymer ?
#
loop_
_entity_poly.entity_id
_entity_poly.type
_entity_poly.pdbx_seq_one_letter_code
_entity_poly.pdbx_strand_id
1 'polypeptide(L)'
;MPPASDSSGPPRIITSADRQWFILQRWQLFDGESRANIIRIVAIGVFYAVHLYTYTILKVGTHQFHMSATALAVAWALSTLAVLVALRARFFPTWIAYLSVSLDLCFLGCVLTIAQGGNSALVSGYFVIIALSTLRFQLPLVWLSTVGSMISYLVVLAARHPDWFGSAKDIPVPRQNQLMILVALALTGITLGQVVRRVRSLAVEYSQRLELYNLRSAPVANEGSVS
;
A
#
# COMPACT_ATOMS: atom_id res chain seq x y z
N MET A 1 -15.22 11.41 -37.77
CA MET A 1 -13.89 10.84 -38.05
C MET A 1 -12.85 11.87 -37.66
N PRO A 2 -12.07 11.65 -36.59
CA PRO A 2 -10.96 12.53 -36.26
C PRO A 2 -9.80 12.33 -37.27
N PRO A 3 -9.09 13.39 -37.65
CA PRO A 3 -7.97 13.31 -38.59
C PRO A 3 -6.77 12.57 -37.97
N ALA A 4 -6.12 11.73 -38.78
CA ALA A 4 -4.87 11.07 -38.44
C ALA A 4 -3.77 12.13 -38.25
N SER A 5 -3.44 12.44 -37.00
CA SER A 5 -2.30 13.29 -36.67
C SER A 5 -1.00 12.54 -36.98
N ASP A 6 -0.27 13.05 -37.96
CA ASP A 6 1.04 12.60 -38.41
C ASP A 6 2.03 12.53 -37.22
N SER A 7 2.54 11.33 -36.93
CA SER A 7 3.41 11.02 -35.79
C SER A 7 4.90 11.12 -36.12
N SER A 8 5.25 11.83 -37.20
CA SER A 8 6.62 12.06 -37.67
C SER A 8 7.39 13.12 -36.86
N GLY A 9 7.22 13.13 -35.53
CA GLY A 9 8.09 13.90 -34.65
C GLY A 9 9.52 13.35 -34.66
N PRO A 10 10.56 14.20 -34.54
CA PRO A 10 11.93 13.73 -34.48
C PRO A 10 12.10 12.71 -33.34
N PRO A 11 12.95 11.68 -33.51
CA PRO A 11 13.16 10.65 -32.50
C PRO A 11 13.56 11.32 -31.18
N ARG A 12 12.79 11.07 -30.12
CA ARG A 12 13.10 11.57 -28.77
C ARG A 12 14.47 11.02 -28.37
N ILE A 13 15.50 11.85 -28.41
CA ILE A 13 16.84 11.49 -27.94
C ILE A 13 16.73 11.34 -26.43
N ILE A 14 16.72 10.10 -25.94
CA ILE A 14 16.75 9.82 -24.49
C ILE A 14 18.09 10.34 -23.96
N THR A 15 18.03 11.40 -23.17
CA THR A 15 19.22 12.02 -22.60
C THR A 15 19.82 11.13 -21.50
N SER A 16 21.09 11.35 -21.16
CA SER A 16 21.72 10.69 -20.00
C SER A 16 20.98 11.03 -18.69
N ALA A 17 20.41 12.24 -18.60
CA ALA A 17 19.59 12.68 -17.47
C ALA A 17 18.29 11.87 -17.33
N ASP A 18 17.60 11.57 -18.45
CA ASP A 18 16.37 10.75 -18.43
C ASP A 18 16.65 9.33 -17.90
N ARG A 19 17.80 8.75 -18.27
CA ARG A 19 18.21 7.43 -17.76
C ARG A 19 18.54 7.47 -16.27
N GLN A 20 19.28 8.48 -15.81
CA GLN A 20 19.61 8.64 -14.39
C GLN A 20 18.35 8.82 -13.55
N TRP A 21 17.40 9.63 -14.02
CA TRP A 21 16.10 9.80 -13.37
C TRP A 21 15.33 8.49 -13.27
N PHE A 22 15.27 7.72 -14.35
CA PHE A 22 14.62 6.41 -14.35
C PHE A 22 15.26 5.43 -13.36
N ILE A 23 16.60 5.40 -13.28
CA ILE A 23 17.34 4.55 -12.33
C ILE A 23 17.03 4.96 -10.89
N LEU A 24 17.07 6.27 -10.59
CA LEU A 24 16.75 6.80 -9.26
C LEU A 24 15.31 6.48 -8.84
N GLN A 25 14.36 6.64 -9.77
CA GLN A 25 12.97 6.30 -9.51
C GLN A 25 12.81 4.81 -9.16
N ARG A 26 13.47 3.90 -9.90
CA ARG A 26 13.40 2.46 -9.60
C ARG A 26 14.03 2.10 -8.26
N TRP A 27 15.11 2.77 -7.89
CA TRP A 27 15.74 2.59 -6.58
C TRP A 27 14.84 3.03 -5.43
N GLN A 28 14.18 4.18 -5.56
CA GLN A 28 13.21 4.65 -4.55
C GLN A 28 12.04 3.68 -4.39
N LEU A 29 11.54 3.11 -5.49
CA LEU A 29 10.47 2.11 -5.44
C LEU A 29 10.91 0.81 -4.75
N PHE A 30 12.13 0.36 -5.01
CA PHE A 30 12.70 -0.82 -4.36
C PHE A 30 12.83 -0.62 -2.84
N ASP A 31 13.36 0.52 -2.42
CA ASP A 31 13.52 0.84 -1.00
C ASP A 31 12.15 1.00 -0.31
N GLY A 32 11.19 1.64 -0.98
CA GLY A 32 9.81 1.74 -0.51
C GLY A 32 9.14 0.37 -0.29
N GLU A 33 9.31 -0.56 -1.23
CA GLU A 33 8.75 -1.92 -1.08
C GLU A 33 9.42 -2.69 0.05
N SER A 34 10.75 -2.60 0.18
CA SER A 34 11.49 -3.27 1.25
C SER A 34 10.99 -2.84 2.63
N ARG A 35 10.87 -1.53 2.86
CA ARG A 35 10.35 -0.96 4.11
C ARG A 35 8.90 -1.40 4.37
N ALA A 36 8.05 -1.31 3.36
CA ALA A 36 6.65 -1.72 3.48
C ALA A 36 6.54 -3.22 3.82
N ASN A 37 7.38 -4.07 3.23
CA ASN A 37 7.36 -5.50 3.49
C ASN A 37 7.85 -5.85 4.90
N ILE A 38 8.86 -5.12 5.44
CA ILE A 38 9.30 -5.29 6.84
C ILE A 38 8.15 -4.95 7.80
N ILE A 39 7.50 -3.80 7.61
CA ILE A 39 6.38 -3.39 8.47
C ILE A 39 5.23 -4.39 8.35
N ARG A 40 5.00 -4.94 7.15
CA ARG A 40 3.99 -6.00 6.95
C ARG A 40 4.30 -7.26 7.73
N ILE A 41 5.55 -7.75 7.72
CA ILE A 41 5.97 -8.92 8.51
C ILE A 41 5.75 -8.67 10.00
N VAL A 42 6.12 -7.47 10.49
CA VAL A 42 5.91 -7.08 11.90
C VAL A 42 4.42 -7.04 12.22
N ALA A 43 3.60 -6.44 11.36
CA ALA A 43 2.16 -6.35 11.55
C ALA A 43 1.48 -7.73 11.61
N ILE A 44 1.83 -8.65 10.70
CA ILE A 44 1.34 -10.03 10.72
C ILE A 44 1.78 -10.74 12.01
N GLY A 45 3.05 -10.56 12.41
CA GLY A 45 3.58 -11.15 13.64
C GLY A 45 2.83 -10.69 14.89
N VAL A 46 2.63 -9.38 15.04
CA VAL A 46 1.86 -8.79 16.15
C VAL A 46 0.41 -9.27 16.11
N PHE A 47 -0.22 -9.25 14.94
CA PHE A 47 -1.59 -9.71 14.76
C PHE A 47 -1.77 -11.16 15.20
N TYR A 48 -0.88 -12.05 14.75
CA TYR A 48 -0.92 -13.46 15.10
C TYR A 48 -0.59 -13.68 16.58
N ALA A 49 0.35 -12.94 17.16
CA ALA A 49 0.66 -13.02 18.59
C ALA A 49 -0.55 -12.64 19.46
N VAL A 50 -1.29 -11.58 19.11
CA VAL A 50 -2.53 -11.20 19.80
C VAL A 50 -3.60 -12.27 19.68
N HIS A 51 -3.76 -12.86 18.48
CA HIS A 51 -4.67 -13.98 18.27
C HIS A 51 -4.29 -15.20 19.14
N LEU A 52 -3.01 -15.58 19.13
CA LEU A 52 -2.51 -16.71 19.90
C LEU A 52 -2.65 -16.48 21.40
N TYR A 53 -2.36 -15.27 21.90
CA TYR A 53 -2.58 -14.90 23.29
C TYR A 53 -4.05 -15.04 23.69
N THR A 54 -4.95 -14.52 22.85
CA THR A 54 -6.40 -14.60 23.08
C THR A 54 -6.89 -16.05 23.10
N TYR A 55 -6.38 -16.89 22.21
CA TYR A 55 -6.75 -18.30 22.14
C TYR A 55 -6.18 -19.12 23.31
N THR A 56 -4.90 -18.96 23.64
CA THR A 56 -4.21 -19.80 24.63
C THR A 56 -4.48 -19.38 26.07
N ILE A 57 -4.45 -18.07 26.35
CA ILE A 57 -4.59 -17.53 27.71
C ILE A 57 -6.06 -17.26 28.03
N LEU A 58 -6.78 -16.56 27.14
CA LEU A 58 -8.18 -16.19 27.39
C LEU A 58 -9.16 -17.31 27.01
N LYS A 59 -8.70 -18.35 26.29
CA LYS A 59 -9.51 -19.50 25.84
C LYS A 59 -10.77 -19.08 25.07
N VAL A 60 -10.69 -17.97 24.34
CA VAL A 60 -11.79 -17.44 23.52
C VAL A 60 -11.63 -17.95 22.09
N GLY A 61 -12.69 -18.55 21.56
CA GLY A 61 -12.77 -19.01 20.16
C GLY A 61 -12.83 -20.53 20.02
N THR A 62 -13.26 -20.98 18.84
CA THR A 62 -13.36 -22.42 18.51
C THR A 62 -12.05 -22.94 17.94
N HIS A 63 -11.79 -24.24 18.05
CA HIS A 63 -10.61 -24.88 17.44
C HIS A 63 -10.58 -24.69 15.91
N GLN A 64 -11.75 -24.73 15.26
CA GLN A 64 -11.87 -24.47 13.82
C GLN A 64 -11.45 -23.04 13.46
N PHE A 65 -11.88 -22.04 14.24
CA PHE A 65 -11.46 -20.65 14.06
C PHE A 65 -9.94 -20.50 14.18
N HIS A 66 -9.33 -21.12 15.20
CA HIS A 66 -7.88 -21.09 15.39
C HIS A 66 -7.12 -21.70 14.22
N MET A 67 -7.56 -22.86 13.71
CA MET A 67 -6.95 -23.50 12.54
C MET A 67 -7.04 -22.63 11.28
N SER A 68 -8.21 -22.05 11.01
CA SER A 68 -8.39 -21.16 9.85
C SER A 68 -7.58 -19.87 9.98
N ALA A 69 -7.56 -19.24 11.16
CA ALA A 69 -6.78 -18.03 11.41
C ALA A 69 -5.28 -18.30 11.28
N THR A 70 -4.80 -19.44 11.78
CA THR A 70 -3.39 -19.85 11.66
C THR A 70 -3.02 -20.15 10.21
N ALA A 71 -3.87 -20.87 9.47
CA ALA A 71 -3.64 -21.13 8.05
C ALA A 71 -3.56 -19.84 7.23
N LEU A 72 -4.45 -18.86 7.50
CA LEU A 72 -4.40 -17.54 6.87
C LEU A 72 -3.14 -16.76 7.24
N ALA A 73 -2.74 -16.77 8.52
CA ALA A 73 -1.52 -16.10 8.96
C ALA A 73 -0.27 -16.70 8.29
N VAL A 74 -0.20 -18.03 8.16
CA VAL A 74 0.88 -18.72 7.45
C VAL A 74 0.87 -18.38 5.96
N ALA A 75 -0.29 -18.45 5.30
CA ALA A 75 -0.40 -18.08 3.88
C ALA A 75 0.02 -16.62 3.64
N TRP A 76 -0.40 -15.72 4.52
CA TRP A 76 -0.03 -14.31 4.46
C TRP A 76 1.49 -14.14 4.65
N ALA A 77 2.07 -14.77 5.67
CA ALA A 77 3.52 -14.73 5.90
C ALA A 77 4.31 -15.28 4.70
N LEU A 78 3.90 -16.42 4.12
CA LEU A 78 4.53 -16.99 2.92
C LEU A 78 4.45 -16.03 1.74
N SER A 79 3.32 -15.33 1.54
CA SER A 79 3.20 -14.32 0.48
C SER A 79 4.18 -13.15 0.68
N THR A 80 4.36 -12.69 1.93
CA THR A 80 5.34 -11.62 2.25
C THR A 80 6.79 -12.08 2.07
N LEU A 81 7.06 -13.34 2.39
CA LEU A 81 8.37 -13.95 2.21
C LEU A 81 8.68 -14.11 0.72
N ALA A 82 7.71 -14.52 -0.09
CA ALA A 82 7.86 -14.60 -1.55
C ALA A 82 8.22 -13.23 -2.16
N VAL A 83 7.57 -12.16 -1.71
CA VAL A 83 7.93 -10.78 -2.11
C VAL A 83 9.35 -10.43 -1.66
N LEU A 84 9.75 -10.78 -0.42
CA LEU A 84 11.11 -10.53 0.07
C LEU A 84 12.17 -11.27 -0.75
N VAL A 85 11.90 -12.53 -1.10
CA VAL A 85 12.79 -13.35 -1.94
C VAL A 85 12.88 -12.74 -3.35
N ALA A 86 11.77 -12.32 -3.94
CA ALA A 86 11.77 -11.63 -5.24
C ALA A 86 12.59 -10.33 -5.21
N LEU A 87 12.47 -9.54 -4.14
CA LEU A 87 13.28 -8.34 -3.93
C LEU A 87 14.77 -8.66 -3.80
N ARG A 88 15.13 -9.71 -3.04
CA ARG A 88 16.53 -10.16 -2.90
C ARG A 88 17.10 -10.67 -4.22
N ALA A 89 16.28 -11.30 -5.05
CA ALA A 89 16.65 -11.74 -6.40
C ALA A 89 16.77 -10.57 -7.40
N ARG A 90 16.61 -9.31 -6.97
CA ARG A 90 16.59 -8.11 -7.83
C ARG A 90 15.51 -8.14 -8.92
N PHE A 91 14.53 -9.04 -8.81
CA PHE A 91 13.42 -9.16 -9.74
C PHE A 91 12.24 -8.32 -9.25
N PHE A 92 12.17 -7.07 -9.72
CA PHE A 92 11.14 -6.13 -9.27
C PHE A 92 10.35 -5.51 -10.43
N PRO A 93 9.42 -6.28 -11.03
CA PRO A 93 8.42 -5.71 -11.92
C PRO A 93 7.37 -4.91 -11.13
N THR A 94 6.90 -3.82 -11.74
CA THR A 94 5.97 -2.86 -11.12
C THR A 94 4.66 -3.48 -10.64
N TRP A 95 4.22 -4.59 -11.27
CA TRP A 95 2.96 -5.26 -10.92
C TRP A 95 2.98 -6.00 -9.58
N ILE A 96 4.16 -6.35 -9.03
CA ILE A 96 4.26 -7.08 -7.76
C ILE A 96 3.65 -6.28 -6.61
N ALA A 97 3.87 -4.97 -6.58
CA ALA A 97 3.34 -4.13 -5.52
C ALA A 97 1.79 -4.09 -5.54
N TYR A 98 1.19 -4.08 -6.73
CA TYR A 98 -0.27 -4.18 -6.90
C TYR A 98 -0.79 -5.54 -6.44
N LEU A 99 -0.14 -6.64 -6.87
CA LEU A 99 -0.52 -7.98 -6.45
C LEU A 99 -0.43 -8.13 -4.93
N SER A 100 0.63 -7.59 -4.33
CA SER A 100 0.88 -7.69 -2.90
C SER A 100 -0.17 -6.94 -2.07
N VAL A 101 -0.58 -5.74 -2.50
CA VAL A 101 -1.69 -5.00 -1.86
C VAL A 101 -3.01 -5.74 -2.02
N SER A 102 -3.29 -6.29 -3.20
CA SER A 102 -4.51 -7.06 -3.45
C SER A 102 -4.58 -8.32 -2.56
N LEU A 103 -3.46 -9.02 -2.39
CA LEU A 103 -3.38 -10.17 -1.47
C LEU A 103 -3.60 -9.75 -0.02
N ASP A 104 -3.02 -8.63 0.43
CA ASP A 104 -3.26 -8.12 1.79
C ASP A 104 -4.75 -7.84 2.03
N LEU A 105 -5.43 -7.21 1.06
CA LEU A 105 -6.86 -6.91 1.14
C LEU A 105 -7.72 -8.17 1.15
N CYS A 106 -7.31 -9.19 0.39
CA CYS A 106 -7.97 -10.48 0.34
C CYS A 106 -7.82 -11.22 1.68
N PHE A 107 -6.59 -11.36 2.19
CA PHE A 107 -6.33 -12.01 3.46
C PHE A 107 -7.03 -11.31 4.63
N LEU A 108 -6.97 -9.97 4.69
CA LEU A 108 -7.68 -9.22 5.71
C LEU A 108 -9.20 -9.40 5.61
N GLY A 109 -9.74 -9.38 4.40
CA GLY A 109 -11.16 -9.67 4.14
C GLY A 109 -11.56 -11.06 4.61
N CYS A 110 -10.78 -12.09 4.26
CA CYS A 110 -11.01 -13.47 4.73
C CYS A 110 -10.97 -13.58 6.25
N VAL A 111 -9.98 -12.95 6.91
CA VAL A 111 -9.88 -12.93 8.38
C VAL A 111 -11.11 -12.28 9.00
N LEU A 112 -11.58 -11.15 8.45
CA LEU A 112 -12.77 -10.45 8.92
C LEU A 112 -14.04 -11.28 8.77
N THR A 113 -14.21 -11.95 7.62
CA THR A 113 -15.35 -12.84 7.36
C THR A 113 -15.37 -14.01 8.36
N ILE A 114 -14.22 -14.62 8.64
CA ILE A 114 -14.10 -15.75 9.57
C ILE A 114 -14.27 -15.30 11.03
N ALA A 115 -13.81 -14.10 11.38
CA ALA A 115 -13.90 -13.57 12.74
C ALA A 115 -15.31 -13.15 13.15
N GLN A 116 -16.29 -13.13 12.23
CA GLN A 116 -17.71 -12.80 12.45
C GLN A 116 -18.01 -11.47 13.18
N GLY A 117 -16.98 -10.66 13.46
CA GLY A 117 -17.07 -9.46 14.28
C GLY A 117 -17.16 -8.19 13.45
N GLY A 118 -18.38 -7.73 13.16
CA GLY A 118 -18.61 -6.43 12.48
C GLY A 118 -18.20 -5.19 13.28
N ASN A 119 -17.94 -5.33 14.58
CA ASN A 119 -17.35 -4.31 15.45
C ASN A 119 -15.88 -4.61 15.80
N SER A 120 -15.26 -5.56 15.10
CA SER A 120 -13.92 -6.00 15.47
C SER A 120 -12.90 -4.91 15.18
N ALA A 121 -12.03 -4.65 16.15
CA ALA A 121 -10.84 -3.79 16.02
C ALA A 121 -9.99 -4.14 14.77
N LEU A 122 -10.20 -5.33 14.18
CA LEU A 122 -9.67 -5.77 12.89
C LEU A 122 -9.92 -4.81 11.72
N VAL A 123 -11.01 -4.03 11.72
CA VAL A 123 -11.28 -3.04 10.65
C VAL A 123 -10.16 -1.99 10.59
N SER A 124 -9.47 -1.74 11.70
CA SER A 124 -8.29 -0.86 11.73
C SER A 124 -7.17 -1.34 10.79
N GLY A 125 -7.13 -2.64 10.45
CA GLY A 125 -6.17 -3.22 9.51
C GLY A 125 -6.24 -2.61 8.10
N TYR A 126 -7.41 -2.18 7.64
CA TYR A 126 -7.53 -1.52 6.33
C TYR A 126 -6.77 -0.19 6.30
N PHE A 127 -6.80 0.58 7.41
CA PHE A 127 -6.05 1.82 7.53
C PHE A 127 -4.54 1.57 7.48
N VAL A 128 -4.08 0.47 8.08
CA VAL A 128 -2.68 0.04 8.01
C VAL A 128 -2.29 -0.29 6.57
N ILE A 129 -3.14 -0.99 5.81
CA ILE A 129 -2.87 -1.30 4.39
C ILE A 129 -2.76 -0.03 3.54
N ILE A 130 -3.64 0.95 3.76
CA ILE A 130 -3.58 2.24 3.06
C ILE A 130 -2.30 3.01 3.45
N ALA A 131 -1.95 3.03 4.74
CA ALA A 131 -0.72 3.64 5.22
C ALA A 131 0.54 2.98 4.62
N LEU A 132 0.60 1.64 4.58
CA LEU A 132 1.69 0.90 3.94
C LEU A 132 1.80 1.20 2.44
N SER A 133 0.67 1.37 1.75
CA SER A 133 0.64 1.76 0.34
C SER A 133 1.21 3.16 0.11
N THR A 134 1.07 4.04 1.10
CA THR A 134 1.60 5.41 1.08
C THR A 134 3.11 5.44 1.20
N LEU A 135 3.69 4.53 2.00
CA LEU A 135 5.16 4.39 2.15
C LEU A 135 5.87 4.00 0.86
N ARG A 136 5.16 3.41 -0.10
CA ARG A 136 5.68 3.09 -1.43
C ARG A 136 5.79 4.32 -2.35
N PHE A 137 5.32 5.48 -1.88
CA PHE A 137 5.27 6.74 -2.64
C PHE A 137 4.63 6.62 -4.02
N GLN A 138 3.72 5.65 -4.25
CA GLN A 138 3.00 5.49 -5.51
C GLN A 138 1.53 5.87 -5.34
N LEU A 139 1.14 7.00 -5.94
CA LEU A 139 -0.24 7.49 -5.87
C LEU A 139 -1.29 6.49 -6.40
N PRO A 140 -1.06 5.74 -7.50
CA PRO A 140 -2.01 4.72 -7.95
C PRO A 140 -2.26 3.61 -6.91
N LEU A 141 -1.26 3.24 -6.11
CA LEU A 141 -1.39 2.22 -5.08
C LEU A 141 -2.21 2.72 -3.88
N VAL A 142 -2.09 4.00 -3.55
CA VAL A 142 -2.94 4.61 -2.51
C VAL A 142 -4.40 4.57 -2.96
N TRP A 143 -4.69 4.88 -4.21
CA TRP A 143 -6.05 4.74 -4.76
C TRP A 143 -6.53 3.30 -4.78
N LEU A 144 -5.71 2.36 -5.28
CA LEU A 144 -6.06 0.94 -5.31
C LEU A 144 -6.33 0.42 -3.90
N SER A 145 -5.47 0.70 -2.93
CA SER A 145 -5.65 0.25 -1.54
C SER A 145 -6.88 0.88 -0.89
N THR A 146 -7.19 2.15 -1.17
CA THR A 146 -8.38 2.83 -0.63
C THR A 146 -9.66 2.22 -1.20
N VAL A 147 -9.78 2.18 -2.53
CA VAL A 147 -10.95 1.62 -3.21
C VAL A 147 -11.09 0.12 -2.89
N GLY A 148 -9.97 -0.61 -2.93
CA GLY A 148 -9.92 -2.02 -2.58
C GLY A 148 -10.29 -2.31 -1.13
N SER A 149 -9.92 -1.44 -0.18
CA SER A 149 -10.36 -1.56 1.22
C SER A 149 -11.86 -1.34 1.37
N MET A 150 -12.40 -0.33 0.67
CA MET A 150 -13.86 -0.09 0.67
C MET A 150 -14.62 -1.27 0.07
N ILE A 151 -14.17 -1.80 -1.07
CA ILE A 151 -14.77 -2.97 -1.72
C ILE A 151 -14.66 -4.21 -0.82
N SER A 152 -13.47 -4.49 -0.28
CA SER A 152 -13.25 -5.63 0.63
C SER A 152 -14.15 -5.54 1.86
N TYR A 153 -14.28 -4.35 2.46
CA TYR A 153 -15.19 -4.11 3.57
C TYR A 153 -16.66 -4.33 3.20
N LEU A 154 -17.09 -3.85 2.02
CA LEU A 154 -18.44 -4.08 1.51
C LEU A 154 -18.71 -5.57 1.25
N VAL A 155 -17.72 -6.31 0.72
CA VAL A 155 -17.83 -7.76 0.51
C VAL A 155 -17.99 -8.49 1.84
N VAL A 156 -17.23 -8.12 2.87
CA VAL A 156 -17.38 -8.68 4.23
C VAL A 156 -18.77 -8.38 4.78
N LEU A 157 -19.26 -7.16 4.60
CA LEU A 157 -20.61 -6.78 5.04
C LEU A 157 -21.70 -7.56 4.30
N ALA A 158 -21.53 -7.75 3.00
CA ALA A 158 -22.48 -8.44 2.15
C ALA A 158 -22.50 -9.95 2.44
N ALA A 159 -21.34 -10.55 2.72
CA ALA A 159 -21.23 -11.94 3.19
C ALA A 159 -21.97 -12.19 4.52
N ARG A 160 -22.20 -11.14 5.31
CA ARG A 160 -22.93 -11.22 6.58
C ARG A 160 -24.44 -11.02 6.42
N HIS A 161 -24.90 -10.33 5.38
CA HIS A 161 -26.32 -10.04 5.24
C HIS A 161 -27.11 -11.32 4.89
N PRO A 162 -28.13 -11.70 5.68
CA PRO A 162 -28.87 -12.94 5.49
C PRO A 162 -29.60 -13.00 4.15
N ASP A 163 -29.97 -11.85 3.57
CA ASP A 163 -30.68 -11.77 2.30
C ASP A 163 -29.79 -12.08 1.08
N TRP A 164 -28.46 -12.06 1.24
CA TRP A 164 -27.51 -12.37 0.15
C TRP A 164 -26.95 -13.80 0.22
N PHE A 165 -26.81 -14.38 1.42
CA PHE A 165 -26.21 -15.72 1.60
C PHE A 165 -26.95 -16.66 2.58
N GLY A 166 -28.17 -16.34 3.01
CA GLY A 166 -29.11 -17.31 3.57
C GLY A 166 -28.82 -17.85 4.98
N SER A 167 -27.97 -17.21 5.79
CA SER A 167 -27.77 -17.60 7.20
C SER A 167 -28.16 -16.48 8.16
N ALA A 168 -29.24 -16.73 8.89
CA ALA A 168 -29.78 -15.86 9.91
C ALA A 168 -29.02 -15.95 11.24
N LYS A 169 -29.13 -14.86 12.02
CA LYS A 169 -28.66 -14.59 13.40
C LYS A 169 -27.34 -13.82 13.46
N ASP A 170 -27.41 -12.49 13.48
CA ASP A 170 -26.87 -11.70 14.60
C ASP A 170 -26.97 -10.18 14.38
N ILE A 171 -27.24 -9.50 15.51
CA ILE A 171 -27.34 -8.06 15.78
C ILE A 171 -26.88 -7.19 14.59
N PRO A 172 -27.81 -6.47 13.92
CA PRO A 172 -27.46 -5.62 12.79
C PRO A 172 -26.48 -4.54 13.26
N VAL A 173 -25.30 -4.50 12.63
CA VAL A 173 -24.40 -3.34 12.79
C VAL A 173 -25.17 -2.12 12.31
N PRO A 174 -25.26 -1.04 13.10
CA PRO A 174 -25.96 0.16 12.66
C PRO A 174 -25.40 0.66 11.33
N ARG A 175 -26.27 0.92 10.35
CA ARG A 175 -25.88 1.43 9.01
C ARG A 175 -25.01 2.70 9.11
N GLN A 176 -25.23 3.49 10.15
CA GLN A 176 -24.43 4.67 10.46
C GLN A 176 -22.95 4.33 10.68
N ASN A 177 -22.62 3.27 11.42
CA ASN A 177 -21.23 2.89 11.67
C ASN A 177 -20.53 2.42 10.39
N GLN A 178 -21.27 1.73 9.50
CA GLN A 178 -20.76 1.28 8.21
C GLN A 178 -20.39 2.47 7.32
N LEU A 179 -21.28 3.47 7.24
CA LEU A 179 -21.01 4.71 6.51
C LEU A 179 -19.83 5.47 7.12
N MET A 180 -19.73 5.56 8.44
CA MET A 180 -18.60 6.20 9.11
C MET A 180 -17.27 5.52 8.77
N ILE A 181 -17.20 4.18 8.74
CA ILE A 181 -15.99 3.45 8.36
C ILE A 181 -15.61 3.73 6.90
N LEU A 182 -16.57 3.68 5.97
CA LEU A 182 -16.32 3.96 4.55
C LEU A 182 -15.81 5.39 4.34
N VAL A 183 -16.45 6.37 5.01
CA VAL A 183 -16.01 7.77 4.98
C VAL A 183 -14.61 7.90 5.59
N ALA A 184 -14.32 7.24 6.71
CA ALA A 184 -13.01 7.27 7.33
C ALA A 184 -11.92 6.66 6.43
N LEU A 185 -12.19 5.55 5.75
CA LEU A 185 -11.28 4.95 4.78
C LEU A 185 -11.02 5.90 3.59
N ALA A 186 -12.08 6.49 3.04
CA ALA A 186 -11.97 7.44 1.93
C ALA A 186 -11.17 8.68 2.33
N LEU A 187 -11.48 9.29 3.48
CA LEU A 187 -10.75 10.46 4.00
C LEU A 187 -9.28 10.13 4.30
N THR A 188 -9.00 8.95 4.84
CA THR A 188 -7.62 8.48 5.08
C THR A 188 -6.85 8.36 3.77
N GLY A 189 -7.43 7.71 2.77
CA GLY A 189 -6.84 7.57 1.44
C GLY A 189 -6.56 8.91 0.76
N ILE A 190 -7.52 9.84 0.82
CA ILE A 190 -7.37 11.20 0.29
C ILE A 190 -6.24 11.93 1.03
N THR A 191 -6.26 11.95 2.36
CA THR A 191 -5.28 12.65 3.20
C THR A 191 -3.86 12.14 2.92
N LEU A 192 -3.67 10.82 2.94
CA LEU A 192 -2.37 10.21 2.66
C LEU A 192 -1.94 10.43 1.19
N GLY A 193 -2.88 10.42 0.26
CA GLY A 193 -2.63 10.80 -1.13
C GLY A 193 -2.12 12.24 -1.27
N GLN A 194 -2.67 13.19 -0.51
CA GLN A 194 -2.17 14.57 -0.46
C GLN A 194 -0.79 14.67 0.18
N VAL A 195 -0.54 13.91 1.25
CA VAL A 195 0.80 13.83 1.87
C VAL A 195 1.84 13.36 0.84
N VAL A 196 1.54 12.32 0.05
CA VAL A 196 2.46 11.85 -1.01
C VAL A 196 2.71 12.92 -2.06
N ARG A 197 1.67 13.63 -2.51
CA ARG A 197 1.82 14.74 -3.47
C ARG A 197 2.67 15.87 -2.90
N ARG A 198 2.45 16.24 -1.63
CA ARG A 198 3.21 17.29 -0.96
C ARG A 198 4.68 16.91 -0.80
N VAL A 199 4.97 15.69 -0.35
CA VAL A 199 6.35 15.19 -0.19
C VAL A 199 7.07 15.16 -1.54
N ARG A 200 6.40 14.72 -2.62
CA ARG A 200 6.97 14.76 -3.97
C ARG A 200 7.30 16.20 -4.41
N SER A 201 6.40 17.15 -4.16
CA SER A 201 6.65 18.56 -4.46
C SER A 201 7.86 19.12 -3.70
N LEU A 202 7.99 18.80 -2.42
CA LEU A 202 9.12 19.23 -1.59
C LEU A 202 10.46 18.64 -2.07
N ALA A 203 10.46 17.39 -2.52
CA ALA A 203 11.66 16.74 -3.05
C ALA A 203 12.16 17.44 -4.33
N VAL A 204 11.25 17.84 -5.23
CA VAL A 204 11.59 18.59 -6.45
C VAL A 204 12.10 20.00 -6.13
N GLU A 205 11.47 20.69 -5.19
CA GLU A 205 11.92 22.01 -4.76
C GLU A 205 13.32 21.95 -4.12
N TYR A 206 13.57 20.90 -3.31
CA TYR A 206 14.88 20.69 -2.70
C TYR A 206 15.98 20.44 -3.74
N SER A 207 15.72 19.64 -4.78
CA SER A 207 16.71 19.39 -5.84
C SER A 207 17.03 20.67 -6.61
N GLN A 208 16.03 21.49 -6.93
CA GLN A 208 16.22 22.78 -7.61
C GLN A 208 17.06 23.75 -6.76
N ARG A 209 16.82 23.82 -5.46
CA ARG A 209 17.62 24.66 -4.55
C ARG A 209 19.07 24.19 -4.50
N LEU A 210 19.30 22.88 -4.46
CA LEU A 210 20.65 22.32 -4.44
C LEU A 210 21.42 22.65 -5.73
N GLU A 211 20.76 22.61 -6.90
CA GLU A 211 21.35 23.03 -8.17
C GLU A 211 21.74 24.51 -8.16
N LEU A 212 20.87 25.39 -7.65
CA LEU A 212 21.19 26.83 -7.52
C LEU A 212 22.36 27.09 -6.56
N TYR A 213 22.44 26.35 -5.45
CA TYR A 213 23.58 26.43 -4.54
C TYR A 213 24.86 25.98 -5.23
N ASN A 214 24.85 24.85 -5.93
CA ASN A 214 26.00 24.34 -6.67
C ASN A 214 26.50 25.33 -7.73
N LEU A 215 25.58 25.96 -8.48
CA LEU A 215 25.91 26.99 -9.47
C LEU A 215 26.52 28.26 -8.84
N ARG A 216 26.01 28.69 -7.68
CA ARG A 216 26.54 29.86 -6.97
C ARG A 216 27.90 29.58 -6.33
N SER A 217 28.14 28.35 -5.89
CA SER A 217 29.41 27.92 -5.28
C SER A 217 30.49 27.54 -6.29
N ALA A 218 30.16 27.44 -7.57
CA ALA A 218 31.16 27.21 -8.61
C ALA A 218 32.12 28.41 -8.62
N PRO A 219 33.43 28.21 -8.34
CA PRO A 219 34.38 29.31 -8.32
C PRO A 219 34.33 30.01 -9.68
N VAL A 220 34.23 31.34 -9.66
CA VAL A 220 34.41 32.17 -10.86
C VAL A 220 35.76 31.75 -11.43
N ALA A 221 35.75 30.94 -12.49
CA ALA A 221 36.95 30.42 -13.09
C ALA A 221 37.75 31.62 -13.58
N ASN A 222 38.78 31.92 -12.80
CA ASN A 222 39.76 32.98 -12.89
C ASN A 222 39.96 33.50 -14.33
N GLU A 223 39.26 34.56 -14.72
CA GLU A 223 39.48 35.32 -15.97
C GLU A 223 40.79 36.14 -15.94
N GLY A 224 41.77 35.72 -15.13
CA GLY A 224 42.93 36.52 -14.73
C GLY A 224 44.30 36.02 -15.17
N SER A 225 44.41 35.22 -16.25
CA SER A 225 45.72 34.93 -16.87
C SER A 225 45.75 35.35 -18.34
N VAL A 226 45.58 36.65 -18.57
CA VAL A 226 46.08 37.30 -19.79
C VAL A 226 47.26 38.15 -19.35
N SER A 227 48.45 37.58 -19.50
CA SER A 227 49.74 38.27 -19.36
C SER A 227 50.64 37.78 -20.47
#